data_AF-L9WNT8-F1
#
_entry.id   AF-L9WNT8-F1
#
_cell.length_a   1.000
_cell.length_b   1.000
_cell.length_c   1.000
_cell.angle_alpha   90.00
_cell.angle_beta   90.00
_cell.angle_gamma   90.00
#
_symmetry.space_group_name_H-M   'P 1'
#
loop_
_entity.id
_entity.type
_entity.pdbx_description
1 polymer ?
#
loop_
_entity_poly.entity_id
_entity_poly.type
_entity_poly.pdbx_seq_one_letter_code
_entity_poly.pdbx_strand_id
1 'polypeptide(L)'
;MSAPSAPSVAFDAVAVLAGGETLASTLQATLPIDALAWIAIAAFGIALLVRRSDIALPARPLAGAAWLLFGVYWLTMVPYYYADAQSPLQTVLALAALPLCAYTGYLLWSGRDSLFVLTKAVALMGLIYLPAETIPFVRQWLIETTAVQTHYGMELLGYSPGLSEGTAGYESRFAFDPEETVTGRTTYIVLACTGLGSMAIFGGLIAAVAAPLRRKLAAFALAIGVIWLLNLVRNVFIGLATPWGWFQQDVVVSFVTTYLGAEEARVSYLVAHNYVSQTLSVVALVGITYLVVKLLPEILEPLEEVLFVLTGTEYDLETALGADVRTDGGPRDP
;
A
#
# COMPACT_ATOMS: atom_id res chain seq x y z
N MET A 1 -63.52 -4.00 -6.42
CA MET A 1 -63.48 -2.92 -7.42
C MET A 1 -62.61 -1.82 -6.85
N SER A 2 -61.39 -1.76 -7.36
CA SER A 2 -60.33 -0.86 -6.95
C SER A 2 -60.51 0.50 -7.63
N ALA A 3 -60.31 1.59 -6.90
CA ALA A 3 -60.05 2.92 -7.47
C ALA A 3 -58.53 3.19 -7.40
N PRO A 4 -57.94 3.81 -8.44
CA PRO A 4 -56.50 3.80 -8.65
C PRO A 4 -55.78 4.90 -7.85
N SER A 5 -54.63 4.54 -7.29
CA SER A 5 -53.67 5.47 -6.68
C SER A 5 -52.90 6.24 -7.76
N ALA A 6 -52.75 7.55 -7.55
CA ALA A 6 -51.95 8.44 -8.38
C ALA A 6 -50.47 7.99 -8.45
N PRO A 7 -49.76 8.21 -9.58
CA PRO A 7 -48.37 7.83 -9.70
C PRO A 7 -47.47 8.80 -8.93
N SER A 8 -46.68 8.26 -8.01
CA SER A 8 -45.59 8.97 -7.33
C SER A 8 -44.38 9.08 -8.27
N VAL A 9 -44.29 10.17 -9.03
CA VAL A 9 -43.22 10.45 -10.01
C VAL A 9 -41.90 10.92 -9.36
N ALA A 10 -41.66 10.64 -8.07
CA ALA A 10 -40.52 11.22 -7.33
C ALA A 10 -39.34 10.27 -7.07
N PHE A 11 -39.44 8.98 -7.40
CA PHE A 11 -38.35 8.01 -7.15
C PHE A 11 -37.52 7.63 -8.40
N ASP A 12 -38.01 7.90 -9.60
CA ASP A 12 -37.29 7.55 -10.84
C ASP A 12 -36.16 8.52 -11.21
N ALA A 13 -36.16 9.75 -10.69
CA ALA A 13 -35.12 10.72 -11.01
C ALA A 13 -33.77 10.43 -10.32
N VAL A 14 -33.78 9.72 -9.18
CA VAL A 14 -32.55 9.37 -8.43
C VAL A 14 -31.92 8.10 -8.98
N ALA A 15 -32.72 7.16 -9.51
CA ALA A 15 -32.21 5.93 -10.13
C ALA A 15 -31.48 6.19 -11.46
N VAL A 16 -31.89 7.22 -12.21
CA VAL A 16 -31.28 7.56 -13.51
C VAL A 16 -29.88 8.18 -13.36
N LEU A 17 -29.52 8.72 -12.19
CA LEU A 17 -28.16 9.25 -11.92
C LEU A 17 -27.16 8.19 -11.44
N ALA A 18 -27.62 6.97 -11.12
CA ALA A 18 -26.76 5.85 -10.70
C ALA A 18 -26.37 4.92 -11.87
N GLY A 19 -26.93 5.15 -13.07
CA GLY A 19 -26.72 4.32 -14.26
C GLY A 19 -25.58 4.78 -15.19
N GLY A 20 -24.76 5.75 -14.77
CA GLY A 20 -23.53 6.07 -15.48
C GLY A 20 -22.47 5.04 -15.12
N GLU A 21 -21.98 4.27 -16.09
CA GLU A 21 -20.71 3.58 -15.91
C GLU A 21 -19.69 4.62 -15.44
N THR A 22 -19.16 4.42 -14.23
CA THR A 22 -18.09 5.28 -13.74
C THR A 22 -16.92 5.20 -14.70
N LEU A 23 -16.18 6.29 -14.89
CA LEU A 23 -14.93 6.27 -15.66
C LEU A 23 -14.02 5.11 -15.21
N ALA A 24 -14.00 4.82 -13.91
CA ALA A 24 -13.29 3.68 -13.32
C ALA A 24 -13.80 2.32 -13.84
N SER A 25 -15.12 2.09 -13.89
CA SER A 25 -15.69 0.84 -14.41
C SER A 25 -15.46 0.67 -15.92
N THR A 26 -15.55 1.75 -16.70
CA THR A 26 -15.26 1.71 -18.15
C THR A 26 -13.76 1.48 -18.41
N LEU A 27 -12.87 2.06 -17.60
CA LEU A 27 -11.42 1.80 -17.67
C LEU A 27 -11.07 0.35 -17.28
N GLN A 28 -11.72 -0.20 -16.25
CA GLN A 28 -11.53 -1.60 -15.83
C GLN A 28 -12.02 -2.60 -16.90
N ALA A 29 -13.11 -2.28 -17.60
CA ALA A 29 -13.64 -3.12 -18.69
C ALA A 29 -12.75 -3.11 -19.95
N THR A 30 -11.98 -2.05 -20.18
CA THR A 30 -11.14 -1.88 -21.37
C THR A 30 -9.69 -2.32 -21.17
N LEU A 31 -9.18 -2.32 -19.93
CA LEU A 31 -7.83 -2.81 -19.63
C LEU A 31 -7.80 -3.53 -18.26
N PRO A 32 -7.40 -4.82 -18.21
CA PRO A 32 -7.23 -5.52 -16.95
C PRO A 32 -6.30 -4.73 -16.02
N ILE A 33 -6.68 -4.59 -14.75
CA ILE A 33 -5.94 -3.78 -13.75
C ILE A 33 -4.46 -4.21 -13.65
N ASP A 34 -4.21 -5.52 -13.68
CA ASP A 34 -2.85 -6.09 -13.66
C ASP A 34 -2.03 -5.66 -14.89
N ALA A 35 -2.66 -5.60 -16.07
CA ALA A 35 -1.99 -5.16 -17.29
C ALA A 35 -1.62 -3.67 -17.21
N LEU A 36 -2.52 -2.84 -16.68
CA LEU A 36 -2.23 -1.41 -16.48
C LEU A 36 -1.06 -1.19 -15.52
N ALA A 37 -0.98 -1.97 -14.43
CA ALA A 37 0.14 -1.92 -13.49
C ALA A 37 1.47 -2.29 -14.18
N TRP A 38 1.50 -3.41 -14.93
CA TRP A 38 2.68 -3.83 -15.67
C TRP A 38 3.09 -2.81 -16.74
N ILE A 39 2.14 -2.21 -17.46
CA ILE A 39 2.41 -1.17 -18.45
C ILE A 39 3.03 0.07 -17.80
N ALA A 40 2.51 0.52 -16.64
CA ALA A 40 3.07 1.65 -15.93
C ALA A 40 4.52 1.38 -15.47
N ILE A 41 4.79 0.21 -14.88
CA ILE A 41 6.14 -0.17 -14.45
C ILE A 41 7.10 -0.35 -15.63
N ALA A 42 6.64 -0.95 -16.73
CA ALA A 42 7.41 -1.06 -17.97
C ALA A 42 7.74 0.33 -18.54
N ALA A 43 6.78 1.27 -18.56
CA ALA A 43 7.00 2.63 -19.02
C ALA A 43 8.07 3.35 -18.20
N PHE A 44 8.09 3.19 -16.86
CA PHE A 44 9.18 3.71 -16.03
C PHE A 44 10.53 3.07 -16.39
N GLY A 45 10.57 1.75 -16.59
CA GLY A 45 11.78 1.04 -17.01
C GLY A 45 12.33 1.55 -18.34
N ILE A 46 11.47 1.73 -19.35
CA ILE A 46 11.85 2.25 -20.67
C ILE A 46 12.36 3.70 -20.55
N ALA A 47 11.70 4.56 -19.75
CA ALA A 47 12.17 5.92 -19.49
C ALA A 47 13.60 5.96 -18.93
N LEU A 48 13.91 5.06 -17.99
CA LEU A 48 15.24 4.94 -17.39
C LEU A 48 16.28 4.38 -18.37
N LEU A 49 15.90 3.42 -19.22
CA LEU A 49 16.78 2.89 -20.26
C LEU A 49 17.11 3.93 -21.33
N VAL A 50 16.10 4.69 -21.79
CA VAL A 50 16.30 5.79 -22.75
C VAL A 50 17.24 6.84 -22.17
N ARG A 51 17.03 7.25 -20.91
CA ARG A 51 17.92 8.18 -20.20
C ARG A 51 19.37 7.69 -20.15
N ARG A 52 19.59 6.38 -19.99
CA ARG A 52 20.93 5.79 -19.90
C ARG A 52 21.63 5.67 -21.25
N SER A 53 20.87 5.62 -22.34
CA SER A 53 21.39 5.26 -23.66
C SER A 53 21.88 6.47 -24.48
N ASP A 54 21.84 7.69 -23.93
CA ASP A 54 22.09 8.97 -24.62
C ASP A 54 21.34 9.11 -25.96
N ILE A 55 20.23 8.38 -26.11
CA ILE A 55 19.38 8.45 -27.29
C ILE A 55 18.66 9.79 -27.26
N ALA A 56 18.58 10.48 -28.40
CA ALA A 56 17.88 11.77 -28.57
C ALA A 56 16.36 11.73 -28.35
N LEU A 57 15.82 10.64 -27.80
CA LEU A 57 14.44 10.55 -27.35
C LEU A 57 14.29 11.32 -26.03
N PRO A 58 13.18 12.06 -25.85
CA PRO A 58 13.04 12.88 -24.67
C PRO A 58 12.59 11.98 -23.49
N ALA A 59 13.55 11.47 -22.72
CA ALA A 59 13.31 10.61 -21.55
C ALA A 59 12.34 11.22 -20.52
N ARG A 60 12.34 12.55 -20.42
CA ARG A 60 11.47 13.33 -19.54
C ARG A 60 9.97 13.15 -19.86
N PRO A 61 9.49 13.43 -21.10
CA PRO A 61 8.15 13.05 -21.55
C PRO A 61 7.74 11.61 -21.27
N LEU A 62 8.64 10.65 -21.51
CA LEU A 62 8.32 9.24 -21.28
C LEU A 62 8.14 8.94 -19.79
N ALA A 63 9.00 9.48 -18.92
CA ALA A 63 8.84 9.38 -17.48
C ALA A 63 7.55 10.07 -17.00
N GLY A 64 7.23 11.24 -17.56
CA GLY A 64 5.99 11.95 -17.26
C GLY A 64 4.73 11.15 -17.64
N ALA A 65 4.74 10.50 -18.80
CA ALA A 65 3.66 9.59 -19.20
C ALA A 65 3.57 8.37 -18.28
N ALA A 66 4.70 7.79 -17.86
CA ALA A 66 4.72 6.67 -16.92
C ALA A 66 4.11 7.05 -15.56
N TRP A 67 4.41 8.24 -15.04
CA TRP A 67 3.78 8.78 -13.83
C TRP A 67 2.27 8.94 -14.00
N LEU A 68 1.80 9.52 -15.12
CA LEU A 68 0.37 9.64 -15.38
C LEU A 68 -0.34 8.28 -15.41
N LEU A 69 0.24 7.28 -16.10
CA LEU A 69 -0.28 5.91 -16.14
C LEU A 69 -0.36 5.30 -14.73
N PHE A 70 0.67 5.50 -13.92
CA PHE A 70 0.70 5.02 -12.54
C PHE A 70 -0.36 5.71 -11.66
N GLY A 71 -0.59 7.01 -11.85
CA GLY A 71 -1.66 7.75 -11.18
C GLY A 71 -3.05 7.25 -11.59
N VAL A 72 -3.26 6.95 -12.87
CA VAL A 72 -4.52 6.36 -13.37
C VAL A 72 -4.75 4.99 -12.78
N TYR A 73 -3.72 4.15 -12.69
CA TYR A 73 -3.81 2.84 -12.01
C TYR A 73 -4.33 2.98 -10.58
N TRP A 74 -3.79 3.91 -9.78
CA TRP A 74 -4.28 4.09 -8.41
C TRP A 74 -5.71 4.64 -8.36
N LEU A 75 -6.09 5.49 -9.31
CA LEU A 75 -7.48 5.97 -9.40
C LEU A 75 -8.46 4.81 -9.65
N THR A 76 -8.10 3.82 -10.47
CA THR A 76 -8.97 2.64 -10.70
C THR A 76 -9.10 1.74 -9.47
N MET A 77 -8.22 1.87 -8.48
CA MET A 77 -8.28 1.14 -7.20
C MET A 77 -9.19 1.81 -6.15
N VAL A 78 -9.64 3.04 -6.37
CA VAL A 78 -10.52 3.78 -5.43
C VAL A 78 -11.81 3.01 -5.10
N PRO A 79 -12.56 2.43 -6.06
CA PRO A 79 -13.77 1.67 -5.74
C PRO A 79 -13.50 0.50 -4.80
N TYR A 80 -12.40 -0.24 -5.01
CA TYR A 80 -12.02 -1.36 -4.15
C TYR A 80 -11.72 -0.91 -2.72
N TYR A 81 -10.95 0.16 -2.55
CA TYR A 81 -10.59 0.65 -1.21
C TYR A 81 -11.78 1.25 -0.46
N TYR A 82 -12.73 1.83 -1.19
CA TYR A 82 -13.95 2.38 -0.63
C TYR A 82 -14.97 1.30 -0.24
N ALA A 83 -15.29 0.39 -1.18
CA ALA A 83 -16.39 -0.57 -1.03
C ALA A 83 -15.96 -1.87 -0.34
N ASP A 84 -14.88 -2.50 -0.80
CA ASP A 84 -14.46 -3.83 -0.33
C ASP A 84 -13.60 -3.73 0.93
N ALA A 85 -12.53 -2.93 0.86
CA ALA A 85 -11.59 -2.77 1.98
C ALA A 85 -12.15 -1.86 3.10
N GLN A 86 -13.13 -1.01 2.76
CA GLN A 86 -13.72 -0.01 3.65
C GLN A 86 -12.66 0.77 4.44
N SER A 87 -11.57 1.16 3.76
CA SER A 87 -10.42 1.86 4.35
C SER A 87 -10.41 3.32 3.91
N PRO A 88 -10.81 4.27 4.79
CA PRO A 88 -10.85 5.68 4.44
C PRO A 88 -9.49 6.22 4.01
N LEU A 89 -8.43 5.85 4.72
CA LEU A 89 -7.07 6.32 4.43
C LEU A 89 -6.59 5.81 3.05
N GLN A 90 -6.79 4.54 2.72
CA GLN A 90 -6.36 4.01 1.41
C GLN A 90 -7.18 4.61 0.27
N THR A 91 -8.48 4.84 0.49
CA THR A 91 -9.34 5.52 -0.48
C THR A 91 -8.84 6.92 -0.80
N VAL A 92 -8.51 7.72 0.24
CA VAL A 92 -7.98 9.08 0.07
C VAL A 92 -6.62 9.07 -0.63
N LEU A 93 -5.72 8.17 -0.24
CA LEU A 93 -4.39 8.06 -0.86
C LEU A 93 -4.47 7.63 -2.33
N ALA A 94 -5.32 6.65 -2.66
CA ALA A 94 -5.55 6.21 -4.04
C ALA A 94 -6.15 7.33 -4.90
N LEU A 95 -7.05 8.14 -4.35
CA LEU A 95 -7.61 9.31 -5.03
C LEU A 95 -6.56 10.41 -5.23
N ALA A 96 -5.75 10.69 -4.21
CA ALA A 96 -4.68 11.68 -4.27
C ALA A 96 -3.51 11.27 -5.19
N ALA A 97 -3.36 9.97 -5.48
CA ALA A 97 -2.28 9.46 -6.30
C ALA A 97 -2.29 10.05 -7.72
N LEU A 98 -3.45 10.20 -8.37
CA LEU A 98 -3.52 10.77 -9.72
C LEU A 98 -2.97 12.21 -9.80
N PRO A 99 -3.47 13.19 -9.01
CA PRO A 99 -2.95 14.56 -9.08
C PRO A 99 -1.48 14.64 -8.67
N LEU A 100 -1.05 13.87 -7.67
CA LEU A 100 0.36 13.84 -7.25
C LEU A 100 1.26 13.27 -8.36
N CYS A 101 0.88 12.15 -8.98
CA CYS A 101 1.65 11.57 -10.08
C CYS A 101 1.65 12.48 -11.32
N ALA A 102 0.51 13.11 -11.64
CA ALA A 102 0.43 14.08 -12.72
C ALA A 102 1.36 15.28 -12.49
N TYR A 103 1.41 15.78 -11.26
CA TYR A 103 2.30 16.87 -10.88
C TYR A 103 3.77 16.47 -10.97
N THR A 104 4.14 15.29 -10.44
CA THR A 104 5.50 14.73 -10.61
C THR A 104 5.88 14.60 -12.08
N GLY A 105 4.97 14.11 -12.92
CA GLY A 105 5.18 14.00 -14.36
C GLY A 105 5.36 15.35 -15.04
N TYR A 106 4.61 16.38 -14.63
CA TYR A 106 4.76 17.75 -15.08
C TYR A 106 6.11 18.37 -14.68
N LEU A 107 6.59 18.13 -13.45
CA LEU A 107 7.88 18.62 -12.98
C LEU A 107 9.04 17.97 -13.75
N LEU A 108 8.95 16.65 -14.02
CA LEU A 108 9.91 15.95 -14.88
C LEU A 108 9.91 16.50 -16.30
N TRP A 109 8.73 16.71 -16.89
CA TRP A 109 8.60 17.34 -18.20
C TRP A 109 9.25 18.73 -18.23
N SER A 110 9.07 19.51 -17.16
CA SER A 110 9.59 20.86 -17.01
C SER A 110 11.09 20.94 -16.72
N GLY A 111 11.77 19.80 -16.54
CA GLY A 111 13.22 19.71 -16.45
C GLY A 111 13.81 19.35 -15.09
N ARG A 112 13.01 18.98 -14.09
CA ARG A 112 13.50 18.53 -12.78
C ARG A 112 14.03 17.10 -12.83
N ASP A 113 15.28 16.93 -13.26
CA ASP A 113 15.92 15.62 -13.46
C ASP A 113 16.21 14.84 -12.16
N SER A 114 16.21 15.49 -11.00
CA SER A 114 16.36 14.81 -9.71
C SER A 114 15.25 13.79 -9.47
N LEU A 115 14.02 14.05 -9.94
CA LEU A 115 12.86 13.14 -9.85
C LEU A 115 13.05 11.78 -10.57
N PHE A 116 14.11 11.61 -11.37
CA PHE A 116 14.42 10.29 -11.89
C PHE A 116 14.87 9.30 -10.80
N VAL A 117 15.38 9.76 -9.66
CA VAL A 117 15.67 8.87 -8.52
C VAL A 117 14.39 8.24 -7.98
N LEU A 118 13.33 9.06 -7.85
CA LEU A 118 12.00 8.61 -7.43
C LEU A 118 11.37 7.69 -8.49
N THR A 119 11.51 8.05 -9.77
CA THR A 119 11.09 7.21 -10.92
C THR A 119 11.73 5.82 -10.87
N LYS A 120 13.04 5.76 -10.58
CA LYS A 120 13.77 4.50 -10.41
C LYS A 120 13.29 3.71 -9.18
N ALA A 121 13.01 4.38 -8.06
CA ALA A 121 12.49 3.73 -6.86
C ALA A 121 11.14 3.06 -7.12
N VAL A 122 10.21 3.76 -7.77
CA VAL A 122 8.88 3.22 -8.13
C VAL A 122 8.99 2.07 -9.12
N ALA A 123 9.85 2.17 -10.14
CA ALA A 123 10.09 1.07 -11.07
C ALA A 123 10.58 -0.20 -10.35
N LEU A 124 11.56 -0.05 -9.45
CA LEU A 124 12.13 -1.17 -8.69
C LEU A 124 11.14 -1.73 -7.67
N MET A 125 10.33 -0.88 -7.04
CA MET A 125 9.21 -1.31 -6.18
C MET A 125 8.22 -2.18 -6.98
N GLY A 126 7.82 -1.74 -8.17
CA GLY A 126 6.95 -2.51 -9.06
C GLY A 126 7.54 -3.86 -9.46
N LEU A 127 8.85 -3.90 -9.75
CA LEU A 127 9.57 -5.15 -10.04
C LEU A 127 9.65 -6.11 -8.85
N ILE A 128 9.54 -5.63 -7.61
CA ILE A 128 9.47 -6.48 -6.42
C ILE A 128 8.03 -6.97 -6.20
N TYR A 129 7.05 -6.06 -6.31
CA TYR A 129 5.65 -6.35 -5.97
C TYR A 129 4.95 -7.19 -7.04
N LEU A 130 5.05 -6.81 -8.32
CA LEU A 130 4.24 -7.40 -9.38
C LEU A 130 4.51 -8.90 -9.62
N PRO A 131 5.73 -9.45 -9.50
CA PRO A 131 5.91 -10.90 -9.59
C PRO A 131 5.13 -11.67 -8.52
N ALA A 132 5.04 -11.16 -7.30
CA ALA A 132 4.25 -11.79 -6.24
C ALA A 132 2.75 -11.63 -6.45
N GLU A 133 2.33 -10.56 -7.13
CA GLU A 133 0.96 -10.41 -7.58
C GLU A 133 0.66 -11.44 -8.69
N THR A 134 1.42 -11.47 -9.78
CA THR A 134 1.00 -12.23 -10.97
C THR A 134 1.50 -13.65 -11.08
N ILE A 135 2.48 -14.09 -10.28
CA ILE A 135 3.01 -15.46 -10.30
C ILE A 135 2.37 -16.28 -9.16
N PRO A 136 1.47 -17.25 -9.46
CA PRO A 136 0.71 -17.97 -8.45
C PRO A 136 1.58 -18.65 -7.38
N PHE A 137 2.70 -19.25 -7.78
CA PHE A 137 3.62 -19.91 -6.85
C PHE A 137 4.23 -18.92 -5.83
N VAL A 138 4.64 -17.73 -6.26
CA VAL A 138 5.21 -16.71 -5.38
C VAL A 138 4.13 -16.16 -4.45
N ARG A 139 2.95 -15.88 -5.00
CA ARG A 139 1.77 -15.43 -4.25
C ARG A 139 1.39 -16.41 -3.15
N GLN A 140 1.21 -17.68 -3.51
CA GLN A 140 0.85 -18.76 -2.60
C GLN A 140 1.89 -18.91 -1.50
N TRP A 141 3.18 -18.98 -1.88
CA TRP A 141 4.27 -19.13 -0.91
C TRP A 141 4.27 -18.01 0.13
N LEU A 142 4.12 -16.75 -0.29
CA LEU A 142 4.06 -15.61 0.63
C LEU A 142 2.84 -15.66 1.56
N ILE A 143 1.66 -15.97 1.01
CA ILE A 143 0.41 -16.04 1.76
C ILE A 143 0.46 -17.14 2.81
N GLU A 144 0.76 -18.37 2.40
CA GLU A 144 0.76 -19.54 3.29
C GLU A 144 1.90 -19.46 4.31
N THR A 145 3.09 -19.00 3.93
CA THR A 145 4.19 -18.79 4.89
C THR A 145 3.80 -17.77 5.96
N THR A 146 3.19 -16.65 5.54
CA THR A 146 2.72 -15.64 6.49
C THR A 146 1.62 -16.19 7.39
N ALA A 147 0.70 -17.00 6.84
CA ALA A 147 -0.37 -17.63 7.60
C ALA A 147 0.17 -18.59 8.66
N VAL A 148 1.09 -19.49 8.30
CA VAL A 148 1.73 -20.43 9.23
C VAL A 148 2.47 -19.70 10.34
N GLN A 149 3.24 -18.66 10.02
CA GLN A 149 3.97 -17.90 11.04
C GLN A 149 3.05 -17.08 11.94
N THR A 150 1.96 -16.55 11.38
CA THR A 150 0.93 -15.86 12.17
C THR A 150 0.22 -16.83 13.10
N HIS A 151 -0.12 -18.02 12.61
CA HIS A 151 -0.73 -19.10 13.40
C HIS A 151 0.17 -19.49 14.57
N TYR A 152 1.46 -19.73 14.33
CA TYR A 152 2.43 -19.98 15.40
C TYR A 152 2.47 -18.83 16.43
N GLY A 153 2.39 -17.58 15.97
CA GLY A 153 2.30 -16.41 16.85
C GLY A 153 1.03 -16.41 17.74
N MET A 154 -0.09 -16.93 17.25
CA MET A 154 -1.31 -17.11 18.05
C MET A 154 -1.15 -18.24 19.07
N GLU A 155 -0.51 -19.34 18.69
CA GLU A 155 -0.27 -20.48 19.59
C GLU A 155 0.61 -20.10 20.78
N LEU A 156 1.63 -19.25 20.55
CA LEU A 156 2.45 -18.68 21.61
C LEU A 156 1.65 -17.86 22.64
N LEU A 157 0.50 -17.32 22.24
CA LEU A 157 -0.42 -16.59 23.11
C LEU A 157 -1.52 -17.47 23.73
N GLY A 158 -1.45 -18.79 23.51
CA GLY A 158 -2.40 -19.77 24.05
C GLY A 158 -3.64 -19.99 23.19
N TYR A 159 -3.67 -19.48 21.95
CA TYR A 159 -4.76 -19.68 20.99
C TYR A 159 -4.32 -20.66 19.90
N SER A 160 -5.05 -21.77 19.71
CA SER A 160 -4.74 -22.76 18.68
C SER A 160 -5.89 -22.89 17.67
N PRO A 161 -6.15 -21.87 16.84
CA PRO A 161 -7.09 -22.06 15.73
C PRO A 161 -6.55 -23.15 14.79
N GLY A 162 -7.44 -23.87 14.09
CA GLY A 162 -6.98 -24.67 12.96
C GLY A 162 -6.42 -23.78 11.84
N LEU A 163 -5.71 -24.36 10.89
CA LEU A 163 -5.46 -23.75 9.58
C LEU A 163 -6.31 -24.48 8.54
N SER A 164 -7.00 -23.71 7.70
CA SER A 164 -7.80 -24.25 6.61
C SER A 164 -7.71 -23.38 5.36
N GLU A 165 -8.22 -23.91 4.25
CA GLU A 165 -8.40 -23.17 3.01
C GLU A 165 -9.27 -21.92 3.19
N GLY A 166 -8.77 -20.78 2.69
CA GLY A 166 -9.50 -19.52 2.58
C GLY A 166 -10.28 -19.40 1.27
N THR A 167 -10.98 -18.28 1.08
CA THR A 167 -11.81 -18.05 -0.12
C THR A 167 -11.04 -18.04 -1.44
N ALA A 168 -9.74 -17.74 -1.39
CA ALA A 168 -8.85 -17.69 -2.55
C ALA A 168 -8.13 -19.02 -2.84
N GLY A 169 -8.46 -20.09 -2.12
CA GLY A 169 -7.89 -21.42 -2.34
C GLY A 169 -6.52 -21.67 -1.69
N TYR A 170 -6.11 -20.84 -0.72
CA TYR A 170 -4.85 -20.96 0.00
C TYR A 170 -5.09 -21.37 1.45
N GLU A 171 -4.23 -22.23 2.00
CA GLU A 171 -4.21 -22.64 3.42
C GLU A 171 -3.80 -21.47 4.32
N SER A 172 -4.75 -20.58 4.56
CA SER A 172 -4.50 -19.23 5.07
C SER A 172 -5.56 -18.71 6.05
N ARG A 173 -6.63 -19.49 6.26
CA ARG A 173 -7.73 -19.14 7.17
C ARG A 173 -7.46 -19.71 8.56
N PHE A 174 -7.66 -18.89 9.59
CA PHE A 174 -7.60 -19.34 10.98
C PHE A 174 -8.95 -19.95 11.37
N ALA A 175 -9.06 -21.27 11.45
CA ALA A 175 -10.31 -21.97 11.72
C ALA A 175 -10.64 -21.95 13.23
N PHE A 176 -11.07 -20.80 13.73
CA PHE A 176 -11.72 -20.70 15.04
C PHE A 176 -13.14 -21.28 14.98
N ASP A 177 -13.60 -21.88 16.07
CA ASP A 177 -14.98 -22.33 16.21
C ASP A 177 -15.92 -21.10 16.33
N PRO A 178 -16.88 -20.93 15.40
CA PRO A 178 -17.83 -19.82 15.46
C PRO A 178 -18.68 -19.81 16.73
N GLU A 179 -18.93 -20.97 17.35
CA GLU A 179 -19.74 -21.08 18.58
C GLU A 179 -18.96 -20.68 19.83
N GLU A 180 -17.63 -20.79 19.80
CA GLU A 180 -16.74 -20.43 20.91
C GLU A 180 -16.23 -18.97 20.83
N THR A 181 -16.57 -18.25 19.77
CA THR A 181 -16.06 -16.89 19.51
C THR A 181 -17.15 -15.82 19.57
N VAL A 182 -16.79 -14.63 20.03
CA VAL A 182 -17.73 -13.52 20.28
C VAL A 182 -18.43 -13.06 19.00
N THR A 183 -17.69 -12.99 17.88
CA THR A 183 -18.22 -12.48 16.61
C THR A 183 -18.69 -13.59 15.67
N GLY A 184 -18.38 -14.86 15.95
CA GLY A 184 -18.56 -15.97 15.02
C GLY A 184 -17.77 -15.83 13.72
N ARG A 185 -16.82 -14.88 13.65
CA ARG A 185 -16.02 -14.59 12.45
C ARG A 185 -14.56 -14.94 12.65
N THR A 186 -13.93 -15.23 11.53
CA THR A 186 -12.47 -15.38 11.45
C THR A 186 -11.89 -14.64 10.25
N THR A 187 -10.58 -14.54 10.22
CA THR A 187 -9.80 -13.93 9.14
C THR A 187 -8.96 -14.97 8.40
N TYR A 188 -8.49 -14.58 7.23
CA TYR A 188 -7.50 -15.32 6.47
C TYR A 188 -6.46 -14.35 5.91
N ILE A 189 -5.25 -14.85 5.70
CA ILE A 189 -4.16 -14.07 5.13
C ILE A 189 -4.36 -13.96 3.61
N VAL A 190 -4.23 -12.74 3.10
CA VAL A 190 -4.15 -12.43 1.66
C VAL A 190 -2.81 -11.77 1.37
N LEU A 191 -2.47 -11.57 0.08
CA LEU A 191 -1.19 -10.98 -0.31
C LEU A 191 -0.92 -9.63 0.38
N ALA A 192 -1.93 -8.77 0.52
CA ALA A 192 -1.82 -7.49 1.21
C ALA A 192 -1.43 -7.61 2.70
N CYS A 193 -1.71 -8.76 3.35
CA CYS A 193 -1.36 -9.03 4.74
C CYS A 193 0.08 -9.58 4.90
N THR A 194 0.84 -9.79 3.82
CA THR A 194 2.21 -10.32 3.89
C THR A 194 3.25 -9.27 4.24
N GLY A 195 2.87 -7.99 4.25
CA GLY A 195 3.79 -6.86 4.42
C GLY A 195 4.62 -6.55 3.16
N LEU A 196 4.39 -7.28 2.06
CA LEU A 196 5.14 -7.13 0.81
C LEU A 196 5.09 -5.69 0.26
N GLY A 197 3.97 -4.98 0.41
CA GLY A 197 3.86 -3.59 -0.05
C GLY A 197 4.93 -2.68 0.57
N SER A 198 5.06 -2.69 1.89
CA SER A 198 6.09 -1.91 2.59
C SER A 198 7.51 -2.40 2.27
N MET A 199 7.71 -3.71 2.14
CA MET A 199 8.99 -4.30 1.73
C MET A 199 9.41 -3.85 0.32
N ALA A 200 8.46 -3.78 -0.62
CA ALA A 200 8.70 -3.32 -1.98
C ALA A 200 9.04 -1.84 -2.01
N ILE A 201 8.36 -1.01 -1.20
CA ILE A 201 8.67 0.43 -1.07
C ILE A 201 10.12 0.64 -0.61
N PHE A 202 10.51 0.04 0.52
CA PHE A 202 11.87 0.18 1.04
C PHE A 202 12.91 -0.50 0.15
N GLY A 203 12.60 -1.68 -0.38
CA GLY A 203 13.49 -2.40 -1.30
C GLY A 203 13.77 -1.61 -2.58
N GLY A 204 12.73 -1.03 -3.19
CA GLY A 204 12.85 -0.17 -4.36
C GLY A 204 13.65 1.09 -4.08
N LEU A 205 13.38 1.75 -2.95
CA LEU A 205 14.09 2.95 -2.49
C LEU A 205 15.60 2.70 -2.26
N ILE A 206 15.93 1.67 -1.49
CA ILE A 206 17.32 1.25 -1.18
C ILE A 206 18.06 0.86 -2.47
N ALA A 207 17.38 0.18 -3.39
CA ALA A 207 17.97 -0.21 -4.66
C ALA A 207 18.20 1.00 -5.60
N ALA A 208 17.34 2.02 -5.53
CA ALA A 208 17.41 3.20 -6.40
C ALA A 208 18.60 4.11 -6.12
N VAL A 209 18.92 4.38 -4.85
CA VAL A 209 19.96 5.35 -4.45
C VAL A 209 21.38 4.92 -4.85
N ALA A 210 22.32 5.85 -5.00
CA ALA A 210 23.70 5.55 -5.36
C ALA A 210 24.57 5.32 -4.12
N ALA A 211 24.71 4.07 -3.67
CA ALA A 211 25.49 3.73 -2.47
C ALA A 211 26.19 2.37 -2.60
N PRO A 212 27.29 2.12 -1.83
CA PRO A 212 27.98 0.84 -1.83
C PRO A 212 27.06 -0.34 -1.49
N LEU A 213 27.20 -1.45 -2.22
CA LEU A 213 26.31 -2.61 -2.10
C LEU A 213 26.23 -3.15 -0.66
N ARG A 214 27.35 -3.15 0.08
CA ARG A 214 27.38 -3.60 1.48
C ARG A 214 26.42 -2.82 2.38
N ARG A 215 26.35 -1.49 2.21
CA ARG A 215 25.45 -0.62 2.99
C ARG A 215 23.99 -0.83 2.57
N LYS A 216 23.75 -0.97 1.26
CA LYS A 216 22.42 -1.31 0.74
C LYS A 216 21.89 -2.64 1.28
N LEU A 217 22.71 -3.70 1.26
CA LEU A 217 22.30 -5.00 1.77
C LEU A 217 22.03 -4.98 3.27
N ALA A 218 22.83 -4.23 4.05
CA ALA A 218 22.59 -4.05 5.48
C ALA A 218 21.27 -3.31 5.75
N ALA A 219 21.04 -2.20 5.05
CA ALA A 219 19.80 -1.43 5.14
C ALA A 219 18.58 -2.24 4.70
N PHE A 220 18.71 -3.03 3.63
CA PHE A 220 17.67 -3.92 3.11
C PHE A 220 17.33 -5.01 4.12
N ALA A 221 18.33 -5.75 4.62
CA ALA A 221 18.11 -6.81 5.60
C ALA A 221 17.43 -6.27 6.88
N LEU A 222 17.85 -5.09 7.35
CA LEU A 222 17.22 -4.43 8.49
C LEU A 222 15.76 -4.07 8.19
N ALA A 223 15.49 -3.35 7.10
CA ALA A 223 14.14 -2.90 6.76
C ALA A 223 13.20 -4.08 6.57
N ILE A 224 13.58 -5.06 5.74
CA ILE A 224 12.76 -6.23 5.44
C ILE A 224 12.50 -7.06 6.70
N GLY A 225 13.53 -7.32 7.52
CA GLY A 225 13.38 -8.08 8.75
C GLY A 225 12.45 -7.42 9.77
N VAL A 226 12.59 -6.10 9.97
CA VAL A 226 11.71 -5.34 10.88
C VAL A 226 10.28 -5.30 10.35
N ILE A 227 10.08 -5.03 9.06
CA ILE A 227 8.74 -5.01 8.45
C ILE A 227 8.08 -6.37 8.57
N TRP A 228 8.80 -7.45 8.28
CA TRP A 228 8.28 -8.82 8.38
C TRP A 228 7.81 -9.13 9.80
N LEU A 229 8.65 -8.85 10.81
CA LEU A 229 8.30 -9.07 12.22
C LEU A 229 7.08 -8.27 12.65
N LEU A 230 7.06 -6.95 12.38
CA LEU A 230 5.94 -6.09 12.75
C LEU A 230 4.65 -6.49 12.03
N ASN A 231 4.75 -6.96 10.78
CA ASN A 231 3.61 -7.47 10.03
C ASN A 231 3.03 -8.75 10.65
N LEU A 232 3.87 -9.67 11.12
CA LEU A 232 3.39 -10.86 11.85
C LEU A 232 2.64 -10.45 13.13
N VAL A 233 3.21 -9.54 13.93
CA VAL A 233 2.55 -9.02 15.14
C VAL A 233 1.19 -8.42 14.80
N ARG A 234 1.11 -7.62 13.73
CA ARG A 234 -0.11 -7.02 13.23
C ARG A 234 -1.15 -8.06 12.80
N ASN A 235 -0.74 -9.13 12.14
CA ASN A 235 -1.65 -10.19 11.72
C ASN A 235 -2.14 -11.02 12.90
N VAL A 236 -1.29 -11.34 13.87
CA VAL A 236 -1.69 -12.00 15.13
C VAL A 236 -2.72 -11.14 15.85
N PHE A 237 -2.44 -9.84 16.01
CA PHE A 237 -3.35 -8.89 16.63
C PHE A 237 -4.73 -8.87 15.95
N ILE A 238 -4.79 -8.70 14.62
CA ILE A 238 -6.07 -8.65 13.89
C ILE A 238 -6.79 -10.00 13.93
N GLY A 239 -6.05 -11.10 13.77
CA GLY A 239 -6.62 -12.44 13.73
C GLY A 239 -7.17 -12.90 15.08
N LEU A 240 -6.69 -12.35 16.20
CA LEU A 240 -7.28 -12.57 17.53
C LEU A 240 -8.38 -11.54 17.85
N ALA A 241 -8.19 -10.27 17.50
CA ALA A 241 -9.17 -9.22 17.76
C ALA A 241 -10.52 -9.48 17.08
N THR A 242 -10.48 -10.10 15.90
CA THR A 242 -11.68 -10.37 15.08
C THR A 242 -12.63 -11.38 15.77
N PRO A 243 -12.23 -12.63 16.02
CA PRO A 243 -13.09 -13.63 16.68
C PRO A 243 -13.49 -13.24 18.10
N TRP A 244 -12.54 -12.71 18.89
CA TRP A 244 -12.77 -12.37 20.31
C TRP A 244 -13.44 -11.02 20.54
N GLY A 245 -13.77 -10.29 19.48
CA GLY A 245 -14.57 -9.07 19.59
C GLY A 245 -13.94 -7.98 20.46
N TRP A 246 -12.61 -7.79 20.41
CA TRP A 246 -11.91 -6.79 21.24
C TRP A 246 -12.45 -5.36 21.08
N PHE A 247 -13.11 -5.05 19.96
CA PHE A 247 -13.77 -3.76 19.72
C PHE A 247 -15.30 -3.87 19.53
N GLN A 248 -15.94 -4.85 20.14
CA GLN A 248 -17.40 -5.06 20.10
C GLN A 248 -18.15 -4.33 21.23
N GLN A 249 -17.67 -3.18 21.69
CA GLN A 249 -18.41 -2.37 22.66
C GLN A 249 -19.52 -1.59 21.96
N ASP A 250 -20.71 -1.49 22.57
CA ASP A 250 -21.91 -0.87 21.98
C ASP A 250 -21.67 0.49 21.33
N VAL A 251 -20.88 1.35 21.98
CA VAL A 251 -20.54 2.69 21.48
C VAL A 251 -19.73 2.61 20.18
N VAL A 252 -18.77 1.69 20.11
CA VAL A 252 -17.91 1.48 18.93
C VAL A 252 -18.73 0.87 17.80
N VAL A 253 -19.52 -0.16 18.10
CA VAL A 253 -20.39 -0.82 17.13
C VAL A 253 -21.37 0.19 16.54
N SER A 254 -22.11 0.91 17.38
CA SER A 254 -23.06 1.94 16.94
C SER A 254 -22.40 2.99 16.05
N PHE A 255 -21.22 3.48 16.43
CA PHE A 255 -20.49 4.46 15.62
C PHE A 255 -20.11 3.90 14.25
N VAL A 256 -19.46 2.73 14.21
CA VAL A 256 -18.92 2.13 12.98
C VAL A 256 -20.06 1.68 12.06
N THR A 257 -21.15 1.10 12.59
CA THR A 257 -22.30 0.70 11.75
C THR A 257 -23.07 1.90 11.22
N THR A 258 -23.32 2.92 12.04
CA THR A 258 -24.12 4.11 11.65
C THR A 258 -23.38 4.98 10.65
N TYR A 259 -22.10 5.28 10.89
CA TYR A 259 -21.37 6.25 10.08
C TYR A 259 -20.57 5.62 8.94
N LEU A 260 -20.22 4.34 9.04
CA LEU A 260 -19.41 3.65 8.02
C LEU A 260 -20.18 2.53 7.31
N GLY A 261 -21.45 2.29 7.67
CA GLY A 261 -22.28 1.26 7.04
C GLY A 261 -21.74 -0.16 7.22
N ALA A 262 -20.96 -0.39 8.28
CA ALA A 262 -20.35 -1.69 8.53
C ALA A 262 -21.38 -2.70 9.07
N GLU A 263 -21.14 -3.97 8.77
CA GLU A 263 -21.82 -5.08 9.45
C GLU A 263 -21.31 -5.20 10.90
N GLU A 264 -22.20 -5.40 11.87
CA GLU A 264 -21.87 -5.48 13.31
C GLU A 264 -20.76 -6.51 13.59
N ALA A 265 -20.86 -7.69 12.99
CA ALA A 265 -19.87 -8.76 13.18
C ALA A 265 -18.49 -8.41 12.60
N ARG A 266 -18.36 -7.41 11.71
CA ARG A 266 -17.10 -6.95 11.12
C ARG A 266 -16.45 -5.80 11.87
N VAL A 267 -17.13 -5.18 12.83
CA VAL A 267 -16.64 -3.99 13.54
C VAL A 267 -15.27 -4.24 14.17
N SER A 268 -15.10 -5.35 14.89
CA SER A 268 -13.82 -5.66 15.55
C SER A 268 -12.66 -5.78 14.57
N TYR A 269 -12.88 -6.43 13.43
CA TYR A 269 -11.90 -6.52 12.34
C TYR A 269 -11.57 -5.13 11.78
N LEU A 270 -12.58 -4.32 11.46
CA LEU A 270 -12.39 -3.00 10.86
C LEU A 270 -11.61 -2.07 11.77
N VAL A 271 -11.95 -2.04 13.06
CA VAL A 271 -11.22 -1.23 14.06
C VAL A 271 -9.79 -1.70 14.21
N ALA A 272 -9.57 -3.01 14.38
CA ALA A 272 -8.24 -3.58 14.51
C ALA A 272 -7.36 -3.32 13.28
N HIS A 273 -7.92 -3.48 12.07
CA HIS A 273 -7.21 -3.36 10.80
C HIS A 273 -7.01 -1.91 10.36
N ASN A 274 -8.10 -1.16 10.17
CA ASN A 274 -8.09 0.15 9.48
C ASN A 274 -7.75 1.31 10.42
N TYR A 275 -7.91 1.15 11.73
CA TYR A 275 -7.69 2.24 12.69
C TYR A 275 -6.46 1.99 13.56
N VAL A 276 -6.41 0.85 14.25
CA VAL A 276 -5.29 0.56 15.17
C VAL A 276 -4.03 0.19 14.39
N SER A 277 -4.09 -0.92 13.65
CA SER A 277 -2.92 -1.45 12.95
C SER A 277 -2.41 -0.52 11.87
N GLN A 278 -3.32 0.09 11.10
CA GLN A 278 -2.96 1.03 10.03
C GLN A 278 -2.28 2.29 10.60
N THR A 279 -2.78 2.88 11.68
CA THR A 279 -2.11 4.04 12.32
C THR A 279 -0.74 3.67 12.89
N LEU A 280 -0.64 2.53 13.58
CA LEU A 280 0.65 2.04 14.09
C LEU A 280 1.63 1.74 12.96
N SER A 281 1.15 1.30 11.80
CA SER A 281 2.00 1.06 10.63
C SER A 281 2.67 2.34 10.13
N VAL A 282 1.99 3.50 10.16
CA VAL A 282 2.60 4.80 9.81
C VAL A 282 3.75 5.13 10.78
N VAL A 283 3.53 4.97 12.08
CA VAL A 283 4.58 5.19 13.10
C VAL A 283 5.75 4.24 12.88
N ALA A 284 5.48 2.96 12.59
CA ALA A 284 6.50 1.97 12.27
C ALA A 284 7.31 2.35 11.02
N LEU A 285 6.65 2.80 9.95
CA LEU A 285 7.32 3.24 8.71
C LEU A 285 8.25 4.43 8.97
N VAL A 286 7.83 5.41 9.78
CA VAL A 286 8.71 6.53 10.20
C VAL A 286 9.93 6.00 10.97
N GLY A 287 9.71 5.07 11.90
CA GLY A 287 10.80 4.43 12.66
C GLY A 287 11.77 3.66 11.76
N ILE A 288 11.25 2.89 10.79
CA ILE A 288 12.07 2.16 9.82
C ILE A 288 12.85 3.15 8.95
N THR A 289 12.21 4.20 8.42
CA THR A 289 12.89 5.25 7.65
C THR A 289 14.05 5.85 8.44
N TYR A 290 13.85 6.20 9.72
CA TYR A 290 14.93 6.70 10.58
C TYR A 290 16.09 5.70 10.71
N LEU A 291 15.79 4.42 10.94
CA LEU A 291 16.82 3.37 11.03
C LEU A 291 17.58 3.18 9.72
N VAL A 292 16.87 3.23 8.59
CA VAL A 292 17.46 3.06 7.26
C VAL A 292 18.32 4.27 6.91
N VAL A 293 17.89 5.51 7.21
CA VAL A 293 18.68 6.74 7.02
C VAL A 293 20.01 6.68 7.78
N LYS A 294 20.04 6.10 8.99
CA LYS A 294 21.31 5.91 9.73
C LYS A 294 22.32 5.00 9.02
N LEU A 295 21.86 4.05 8.22
CA LEU A 295 22.73 3.14 7.47
C LEU A 295 23.00 3.64 6.04
N LEU A 296 22.03 4.35 5.47
CA LEU A 296 21.94 4.77 4.08
C LEU A 296 21.37 6.20 3.96
N PRO A 297 22.13 7.23 4.38
CA PRO A 297 21.73 8.63 4.26
C PRO A 297 21.35 9.09 2.84
N GLU A 298 21.82 8.40 1.80
CA GLU A 298 21.46 8.71 0.40
C GLU A 298 19.96 8.55 0.11
N ILE A 299 19.18 7.95 1.02
CA ILE A 299 17.72 7.93 0.96
C ILE A 299 17.09 9.30 1.22
N LEU A 300 17.83 10.25 1.80
CA LEU A 300 17.32 11.62 1.98
C LEU A 300 17.02 12.30 0.63
N GLU A 301 17.83 12.06 -0.40
CA GLU A 301 17.62 12.62 -1.76
C GLU A 301 16.21 12.30 -2.32
N PRO A 302 15.77 11.03 -2.44
CA PRO A 302 14.40 10.74 -2.88
C PRO A 302 13.33 11.23 -1.90
N LEU A 303 13.62 11.37 -0.59
CA LEU A 303 12.66 11.91 0.37
C LEU A 303 12.45 13.42 0.20
N GLU A 304 13.53 14.17 -0.04
CA GLU A 304 13.47 15.61 -0.35
C GLU A 304 12.65 15.87 -1.61
N GLU A 305 12.81 15.03 -2.63
CA GLU A 305 11.99 15.10 -3.85
C GLU A 305 10.51 14.84 -3.59
N VAL A 306 10.18 13.88 -2.71
CA VAL A 306 8.79 13.66 -2.30
C VAL A 306 8.24 14.87 -1.54
N LEU A 307 9.03 15.47 -0.63
CA LEU A 307 8.62 16.67 0.09
C LEU A 307 8.41 17.87 -0.85
N PHE A 308 9.28 18.03 -1.85
CA PHE A 308 9.13 19.05 -2.88
C PHE A 308 7.82 18.86 -3.66
N VAL A 309 7.50 17.64 -4.10
CA VAL A 309 6.24 17.34 -4.79
C VAL A 309 5.02 17.69 -3.92
N LEU A 310 5.09 17.48 -2.62
CA LEU A 310 3.98 17.73 -1.70
C LEU A 310 3.80 19.20 -1.32
N THR A 311 4.87 20.00 -1.30
CA THR A 311 4.86 21.34 -0.68
C THR A 311 5.31 22.46 -1.63
N GLY A 312 5.99 22.13 -2.72
CA GLY A 312 6.61 23.08 -3.64
C GLY A 312 7.85 23.80 -3.09
N THR A 313 8.38 23.39 -1.94
CA THR A 313 9.55 23.98 -1.30
C THR A 313 10.73 23.01 -1.31
N GLU A 314 11.95 23.52 -1.48
CA GLU A 314 13.18 22.72 -1.35
C GLU A 314 13.47 22.44 0.13
N TYR A 315 13.93 21.22 0.43
CA TYR A 315 14.37 20.81 1.76
C TYR A 315 15.79 20.29 1.69
N ASP A 316 16.55 20.56 2.76
CA ASP A 316 17.84 19.95 3.02
C ASP A 316 17.71 19.12 4.30
N LEU A 317 17.37 17.84 4.13
CA LEU A 317 17.20 16.91 5.23
C LEU A 317 18.55 16.42 5.77
N GLU A 318 19.62 16.43 4.96
CA GLU A 318 20.96 16.02 5.41
C GLU A 318 21.45 16.96 6.53
N THR A 319 21.32 18.27 6.32
CA THR A 319 21.64 19.29 7.32
C THR A 319 20.67 19.23 8.51
N ALA A 320 19.36 19.13 8.26
CA ALA A 320 18.36 19.15 9.33
C ALA A 320 18.44 17.92 10.27
N LEU A 321 18.84 16.76 9.75
CA LEU A 321 19.00 15.54 10.53
C LEU A 321 20.42 15.36 11.09
N GLY A 322 21.32 16.32 10.86
CA GLY A 322 22.71 16.28 11.33
C GLY A 322 23.51 15.13 10.71
N ALA A 323 23.13 14.67 9.52
CA ALA A 323 23.80 13.57 8.82
C ALA A 323 25.20 13.96 8.30
N ASP A 324 25.54 15.26 8.35
CA ASP A 324 26.83 15.83 8.00
C ASP A 324 27.93 15.54 9.06
N VAL A 325 27.55 15.05 10.25
CA VAL A 325 28.51 14.69 11.31
C VAL A 325 28.78 13.19 11.27
N ARG A 326 29.90 12.79 10.63
CA ARG A 326 30.45 11.44 10.81
C ARG A 326 30.66 11.18 12.31
N THR A 327 30.48 9.92 12.73
CA THR A 327 30.85 9.45 14.07
C THR A 327 32.36 9.56 14.39
N ASP A 328 33.18 10.02 13.46
CA ASP A 328 34.61 10.32 13.61
C ASP A 328 34.98 11.82 13.54
N GLY A 329 34.00 12.73 13.40
CA GLY A 329 34.20 14.17 13.58
C GLY A 329 34.99 14.91 12.49
N GLY A 330 35.20 14.34 11.29
CA GLY A 330 35.89 15.03 10.19
C GLY A 330 34.94 15.62 9.15
N PRO A 331 35.13 16.89 8.70
CA PRO A 331 34.38 17.45 7.57
C PRO A 331 34.80 16.80 6.24
N ARG A 332 33.90 16.79 5.25
CA ARG A 332 34.22 16.41 3.87
C ARG A 332 34.98 17.55 3.19
N ASP A 333 36.16 17.24 2.66
CA ASP A 333 36.85 18.17 1.76
C ASP A 333 36.03 18.36 0.47
N PRO A 334 36.08 19.57 -0.12
CA PRO A 334 35.14 20.05 -1.14
C PRO A 334 35.15 19.30 -2.48
#